data_AF-A0A6V7KXA9-F1
#
_entry.id   AF-A0A6V7KXA9-F1
#
_cell.length_a   1.000
_cell.length_b   1.000
_cell.length_c   1.000
_cell.angle_alpha   90.00
_cell.angle_beta   90.00
_cell.angle_gamma   90.00
#
_symmetry.space_group_name_H-M   'P 1'
#
loop_
_entity.id
_entity.type
_entity.pdbx_description
1 polymer ?
#
loop_
_entity_poly.entity_id
_entity_poly.type
_entity_poly.pdbx_seq_one_letter_code
_entity_poly.pdbx_strand_id
1 'polypeptide(L)' 'ESLVGERLELIRVDRRQMGAYLCIAKNDVPPGVSKRVYLRVL' A
#
# COMPACT_ATOMS: atom_id res chain seq x y z
N GLU A 1 7.41 7.06 -3.82
CA GLU A 1 7.19 6.47 -5.15
C GLU A 1 5.95 5.59 -5.10
N SER A 2 5.09 5.64 -6.13
CA SER A 2 3.86 4.82 -6.18
C SER A 2 4.09 3.62 -7.10
N LEU A 3 3.91 2.41 -6.58
CA LEU A 3 3.99 1.18 -7.34
C LEU A 3 2.66 0.89 -8.03
N VAL A 4 2.70 0.39 -9.27
CA VAL A 4 1.51 0.05 -10.06
C VAL A 4 1.43 -1.46 -10.25
N GLY A 5 0.27 -2.02 -9.95
CA GLY A 5 -0.01 -3.45 -10.10
C GLY A 5 -1.17 -3.89 -9.23
N GLU A 6 -1.63 -5.12 -9.45
CA GLU A 6 -2.72 -5.71 -8.66
C GLU A 6 -2.26 -6.15 -7.26
N ARG A 7 -0.95 -6.36 -7.08
CA ARG A 7 -0.35 -6.86 -5.85
C ARG A 7 0.90 -6.06 -5.49
N LEU A 8 1.08 -5.84 -4.19
CA LEU A 8 2.30 -5.29 -3.62
C LEU A 8 2.95 -6.37 -2.75
N GLU A 9 4.10 -6.88 -3.18
CA GLU A 9 4.87 -7.87 -2.44
C GLU A 9 6.00 -7.19 -1.66
N LEU A 10 6.06 -7.46 -0.35
CA LEU A 10 7.09 -6.95 0.55
C LEU A 10 7.89 -8.14 1.08
N ILE A 11 9.14 -8.26 0.65
CA ILE A 11 10.02 -9.40 0.98
C ILE A 11 11.10 -8.91 1.96
N ARG A 12 11.35 -9.68 3.03
CA ARG A 12 12.35 -9.37 4.09
C ARG A 12 12.16 -7.97 4.69
N VAL A 13 10.95 -7.69 5.14
CA VAL A 13 10.55 -6.37 5.68
C VAL A 13 11.36 -5.99 6.92
N ASP A 14 11.83 -4.74 6.96
CA ASP A 14 12.45 -4.13 8.15
C ASP A 14 11.60 -2.96 8.73
N ARG A 15 12.02 -2.42 9.88
CA ARG A 15 11.26 -1.38 10.61
C ARG A 15 11.12 -0.06 9.83
N ARG A 16 12.00 0.24 8.88
CA ARG A 16 11.93 1.47 8.04
C ARG A 16 10.76 1.41 7.06
N GLN A 17 10.26 0.21 6.77
CA GLN A 17 9.12 -0.01 5.89
C GLN A 17 7.79 -0.06 6.66
N MET A 18 7.79 0.01 7.99
CA MET A 18 6.54 0.10 8.76
C MET A 18 5.77 1.37 8.40
N GLY A 19 4.44 1.28 8.36
CA GLY A 19 3.60 2.41 8.00
C GLY A 19 2.22 2.02 7.47
N ALA A 20 1.49 3.02 6.99
CA ALA A 20 0.21 2.82 6.33
C ALA A 20 0.42 2.67 4.82
N TYR A 21 -0.05 1.55 4.27
CA TYR A 21 -0.09 1.28 2.83
C TYR A 21 -1.50 1.51 2.31
N LEU A 22 -1.60 2.22 1.19
CA LEU A 22 -2.86 2.51 0.52
C LEU A 22 -2.93 1.70 -0.77
N CYS A 23 -3.95 0.87 -0.89
CA CYS A 23 -4.35 0.29 -2.17
C CYS A 23 -5.33 1.26 -2.83
N ILE A 24 -4.94 1.77 -3.99
CA ILE A 24 -5.65 2.83 -4.72
C ILE A 24 -5.97 2.30 -6.12
N ALA A 25 -7.26 2.15 -6.42
CA ALA A 25 -7.74 1.92 -7.77
C ALA A 25 -8.15 3.27 -8.37
N LYS A 26 -7.64 3.59 -9.56
CA LYS A 26 -8.00 4.82 -10.28
C LYS A 26 -9.00 4.48 -11.39
N ASN A 27 -10.20 5.03 -11.30
CA ASN A 27 -11.22 5.00 -12.35
C ASN A 27 -11.76 6.41 -12.65
N ASP A 28 -10.95 7.44 -12.36
CA ASP A 28 -11.28 8.87 -12.51
C ASP A 28 -12.50 9.37 -11.70
N VAL A 29 -13.00 8.57 -10.74
CA VAL A 29 -14.06 8.96 -9.80
C VAL A 29 -13.49 9.04 -8.37
N PRO A 30 -13.51 10.21 -7.70
CA PRO A 30 -13.07 10.33 -6.32
C PRO A 30 -14.01 9.64 -5.30
N PRO A 31 -13.50 9.05 -4.19
CA PRO A 31 -12.09 8.90 -3.80
C PRO A 31 -11.49 7.55 -4.27
N GLY A 32 -10.28 7.58 -4.83
CA GLY A 32 -9.65 6.37 -5.39
C GLY A 32 -9.09 5.36 -4.38
N VAL A 33 -9.23 5.56 -3.06
CA VAL A 33 -8.64 4.65 -2.05
C VAL A 33 -9.61 3.51 -1.76
N SER A 34 -9.23 2.29 -2.16
CA SER A 34 -10.05 1.10 -1.90
C SER A 34 -9.75 0.48 -0.54
N LYS A 35 -8.49 0.51 -0.07
CA LYS A 35 -8.10 -0.11 1.21
C LYS A 35 -6.88 0.54 1.84
N ARG A 36 -6.90 0.68 3.17
CA ARG A 36 -5.73 1.06 3.99
C ARG A 36 -5.30 -0.12 4.85
N VAL A 37 -4.00 -0.43 4.87
CA VAL A 37 -3.40 -1.53 5.63
C VAL A 37 -2.22 -1.00 6.44
N TYR A 38 -2.13 -1.35 7.72
CA TYR A 38 -0.99 -0.98 8.57
C TYR A 38 0.01 -2.12 8.64
N LEU A 39 1.25 -1.85 8.25
CA LEU A 39 2.37 -2.77 8.39
C LEU A 39 3.13 -2.50 9.68
N ARG A 40 3.21 -3.52 10.55
CA ARG A 40 4.00 -3.49 11.78
C ARG A 40 4.93 -4.70 11.81
N VAL A 41 6.18 -4.46 12.21
CA VAL A 41 7.19 -5.50 12.46
C VAL A 41 7.44 -5.56 13.97
N LEU A 42 7.36 -6.75 14.55
CA LEU A 42 7.62 -6.99 15.99
C LEU A 42 9.12 -7.03 16.26
#